data_AF-A0A8X6TTY6-F1
#
_entry.id   AF-A0A8X6TTY6-F1
#
_cell.length_a   1.000
_cell.length_b   1.000
_cell.length_c   1.000
_cell.angle_alpha   90.00
_cell.angle_beta   90.00
_cell.angle_gamma   90.00
#
_symmetry.space_group_name_H-M   'P 1'
#
loop_
_entity.id
_entity.type
_entity.pdbx_description
1 polymer ?
#
loop_
_entity_poly.entity_id
_entity_poly.type
_entity_poly.pdbx_seq_one_letter_code
_entity_poly.pdbx_strand_id
1 'polypeptide(L)'
;MDRKKVCEKSSAKKKMMSIELKHEIIEKHEQGVRVVDLSRQYGRSTSMICTVLKQKESIKSVTPAKGLKIISKLRTSLHENTEKLRMVWVTEKQLQGDTLTQTSLDMFFSKRPTDEREKNVAKKAKTSEDI
;
A
#
# COMPACT_ATOMS: atom_id res chain seq x y z
N MET A 1 -25.17 44.23 -16.48
CA MET A 1 -25.92 43.14 -15.83
C MET A 1 -25.00 41.93 -15.71
N ASP A 2 -24.15 41.95 -14.70
CA ASP A 2 -23.18 40.91 -14.40
C ASP A 2 -23.87 39.63 -13.93
N ARG A 3 -23.84 38.57 -14.76
CA ARG A 3 -24.29 37.25 -14.33
C ARG A 3 -23.23 36.59 -13.47
N LYS A 4 -23.32 36.86 -12.16
CA LYS A 4 -22.60 36.14 -11.11
C LYS A 4 -23.17 34.71 -11.05
N LYS A 5 -22.60 33.79 -11.84
CA LYS A 5 -22.93 32.36 -11.79
C LYS A 5 -22.31 31.76 -10.52
N VAL A 6 -23.12 31.69 -9.46
CA VAL A 6 -22.78 30.93 -8.25
C VAL A 6 -22.70 29.46 -8.63
N CYS A 7 -21.49 28.90 -8.56
CA CYS A 7 -21.26 27.47 -8.70
C CYS A 7 -21.66 26.80 -7.38
N GLU A 8 -22.82 26.16 -7.41
CA GLU A 8 -23.36 25.34 -6.33
C GLU A 8 -22.37 24.20 -6.04
N LYS A 9 -21.71 24.27 -4.88
CA LYS A 9 -20.76 23.25 -4.43
C LYS A 9 -21.55 22.08 -3.85
N SER A 10 -22.06 21.21 -4.72
CA SER A 10 -22.47 19.88 -4.30
C SER A 10 -21.26 19.21 -3.65
N SER A 11 -21.38 18.79 -2.39
CA SER A 11 -20.37 18.02 -1.66
C SER A 11 -20.26 16.61 -2.24
N ALA A 12 -19.78 16.53 -3.48
CA ALA A 12 -19.53 15.27 -4.17
C ALA A 12 -18.52 14.48 -3.33
N LYS A 13 -18.97 13.35 -2.77
CA LYS A 13 -18.10 12.39 -2.10
C LYS A 13 -16.87 12.17 -2.97
N LYS A 14 -15.70 12.47 -2.42
CA LYS A 14 -14.42 12.36 -3.09
C LYS A 14 -14.26 10.90 -3.54
N LYS A 15 -14.54 10.60 -4.82
CA LYS A 15 -14.44 9.24 -5.35
C LYS A 15 -12.99 8.80 -5.25
N MET A 16 -12.71 7.97 -4.25
CA MET A 16 -11.35 7.54 -3.91
C MET A 16 -10.73 6.85 -5.13
N MET A 17 -9.48 7.20 -5.45
CA MET A 17 -8.76 6.68 -6.60
C MET A 17 -7.88 5.51 -6.17
N SER A 18 -7.82 4.46 -6.97
CA SER A 18 -6.91 3.34 -6.74
C SER A 18 -5.46 3.78 -6.91
N ILE A 19 -4.55 3.03 -6.30
CA ILE A 19 -3.10 3.26 -6.43
C ILE A 19 -2.63 3.06 -7.88
N GLU A 20 -3.12 2.01 -8.53
CA GLU A 20 -2.81 1.71 -9.94
C GLU A 20 -3.15 2.89 -10.86
N LEU A 21 -4.34 3.48 -10.69
CA LEU A 21 -4.77 4.63 -11.49
C LEU A 21 -3.87 5.85 -11.24
N LYS A 22 -3.37 6.04 -10.01
CA LYS A 22 -2.44 7.14 -9.72
C LYS A 22 -1.09 6.92 -10.38
N HIS A 23 -0.57 5.69 -10.40
CA HIS A 23 0.66 5.34 -11.12
C HIS A 23 0.50 5.57 -12.62
N GLU A 24 -0.60 5.13 -13.22
CA GLU A 24 -0.90 5.34 -14.65
C GLU A 24 -0.94 6.83 -15.02
N ILE A 25 -1.57 7.67 -14.18
CA ILE A 25 -1.60 9.13 -14.39
C ILE A 25 -0.18 9.73 -14.36
N ILE A 26 0.67 9.27 -13.45
CA ILE A 26 2.07 9.75 -13.35
C ILE A 26 2.86 9.33 -14.58
N GLU A 27 2.74 8.07 -15.01
CA GLU A 27 3.43 7.54 -16.18
C GLU A 27 3.04 8.31 -17.45
N LYS A 28 1.74 8.52 -17.70
CA LYS A 28 1.24 9.30 -18.84
C LYS A 28 1.73 10.74 -18.81
N HIS A 29 1.80 11.35 -17.63
CA HIS A 29 2.32 12.70 -17.49
C HIS A 29 3.84 12.77 -17.78
N GLU A 30 4.60 11.76 -17.38
CA GLU A 30 6.05 11.65 -17.70
C GLU A 30 6.28 11.39 -19.20
N GLN A 31 5.34 10.74 -19.88
CA GLN A 31 5.29 10.63 -21.34
C GLN A 31 4.92 11.96 -22.05
N GLY A 32 4.64 13.03 -21.29
CA GLY A 32 4.35 14.37 -21.83
C GLY A 32 2.88 14.68 -22.06
N VAL A 33 1.95 13.83 -21.60
CA VAL A 33 0.50 14.11 -21.71
C VAL A 33 0.12 15.29 -20.82
N ARG A 34 -0.65 16.26 -21.36
CA ARG A 34 -1.06 17.45 -20.62
C ARG A 34 -2.07 17.11 -19.52
N VAL A 35 -2.00 17.85 -18.42
CA VAL A 35 -2.93 17.72 -17.27
C VAL A 35 -4.41 17.85 -17.68
N VAL A 36 -4.71 18.68 -18.67
CA VAL A 36 -6.08 18.88 -19.18
C VAL A 36 -6.60 17.62 -19.89
N ASP A 37 -5.74 16.95 -20.66
CA ASP A 37 -6.10 15.75 -21.39
C ASP A 37 -6.27 14.57 -20.42
N LEU A 38 -5.39 14.45 -19.42
CA LEU A 38 -5.55 13.49 -18.32
C LEU A 38 -6.86 13.72 -17.55
N SER A 39 -7.20 14.97 -17.26
CA SER A 39 -8.45 15.33 -16.59
C SER A 39 -9.68 14.86 -17.38
N ARG A 40 -9.67 15.03 -18.72
CA ARG A 40 -10.72 14.56 -19.62
C ARG A 40 -10.77 13.04 -19.71
N GLN A 41 -9.62 12.39 -19.89
CA GLN A 41 -9.49 10.93 -20.06
C GLN A 41 -10.01 10.16 -18.85
N TYR A 42 -9.66 10.60 -17.64
CA TYR A 42 -10.04 9.92 -16.40
C TYR A 42 -11.32 10.49 -15.75
N GLY A 43 -11.94 11.50 -16.36
CA GLY A 43 -13.13 12.17 -15.82
C GLY A 43 -12.91 12.80 -14.45
N ARG A 44 -11.69 13.31 -14.17
CA ARG A 44 -11.30 13.87 -12.86
C ARG A 44 -11.01 15.35 -12.98
N SER A 45 -11.15 16.09 -11.88
CA SER A 45 -10.77 17.51 -11.86
C SER A 45 -9.27 17.68 -12.08
N THR A 46 -8.88 18.74 -12.78
CA THR A 46 -7.48 19.14 -12.95
C THR A 46 -6.75 19.33 -11.62
N SER A 47 -7.45 19.83 -10.60
CA SER A 47 -6.92 19.95 -9.24
C SER A 47 -6.53 18.60 -8.63
N MET A 48 -7.28 17.53 -8.92
CA MET A 48 -6.97 16.19 -8.42
C MET A 48 -5.76 15.61 -9.15
N ILE A 49 -5.69 15.74 -10.48
CA ILE A 49 -4.52 15.32 -11.26
C ILE A 49 -3.27 16.03 -10.76
N CYS A 50 -3.31 17.36 -10.59
CA CYS A 50 -2.19 18.13 -10.05
C CYS A 50 -1.78 17.66 -8.64
N THR A 51 -2.73 17.30 -7.78
CA THR A 51 -2.44 16.75 -6.44
C THR A 51 -1.70 15.40 -6.53
N VAL A 52 -2.12 14.51 -7.44
CA VAL A 52 -1.43 13.23 -7.69
C VAL A 52 0.01 13.47 -8.13
N LEU A 53 0.22 14.40 -9.08
CA LEU A 53 1.55 14.74 -9.59
C LEU A 53 2.45 15.37 -8.54
N LYS A 54 1.90 16.20 -7.63
CA LYS A 54 2.66 16.74 -6.49
C LYS A 54 3.13 15.65 -5.51
N GLN A 55 2.35 14.58 -5.38
CA GLN A 55 2.65 13.44 -4.51
C GLN A 55 3.37 12.31 -5.26
N LYS A 56 3.90 12.55 -6.46
CA LYS A 56 4.47 11.51 -7.33
C LYS A 56 5.56 10.69 -6.64
N GLU A 57 6.46 11.32 -5.89
CA GLU A 57 7.56 10.63 -5.19
C GLU A 57 7.03 9.63 -4.15
N SER A 58 6.07 10.06 -3.34
CA SER A 58 5.42 9.22 -2.33
C SER A 58 4.54 8.13 -2.94
N ILE A 59 4.02 8.34 -4.15
CA ILE A 59 3.21 7.32 -4.84
C ILE A 59 4.15 6.29 -5.49
N LYS A 60 5.28 6.72 -6.07
CA LYS A 60 6.31 5.87 -6.66
C LYS A 60 7.01 4.97 -5.64
N SER A 61 7.29 5.48 -4.43
CA SER A 61 7.91 4.67 -3.37
C SER A 61 7.00 3.56 -2.86
N VAL A 62 5.69 3.71 -3.01
CA VAL A 62 4.70 2.75 -2.54
C VAL A 62 4.42 1.73 -3.64
N THR A 63 5.09 0.58 -3.54
CA THR A 63 4.77 -0.60 -4.33
C THR A 63 3.70 -1.41 -3.59
N PRO A 64 2.42 -1.38 -3.98
CA PRO A 64 1.40 -2.20 -3.34
C PRO A 64 1.71 -3.68 -3.51
N ALA A 65 1.48 -4.48 -2.48
CA ALA A 65 1.40 -5.93 -2.64
C ALA A 65 0.28 -6.28 -3.64
N LYS A 66 0.48 -7.34 -4.43
CA LYS A 66 -0.51 -7.82 -5.42
C LYS A 66 -1.90 -7.92 -4.76
N GLY A 67 -2.86 -7.14 -5.27
CA GLY A 67 -4.26 -7.15 -4.82
C GLY A 67 -4.72 -5.92 -4.00
N LEU A 68 -3.82 -5.03 -3.58
CA LEU A 68 -4.19 -3.84 -2.80
C LEU A 68 -4.56 -2.65 -3.68
N LYS A 69 -5.87 -2.45 -3.88
CA LYS A 69 -6.40 -1.36 -4.71
C LYS A 69 -6.45 0.00 -4.00
N ILE A 70 -6.43 0.04 -2.67
CA ILE A 70 -6.62 1.25 -1.87
C ILE A 70 -5.52 1.35 -0.82
N ILE A 71 -4.76 2.44 -0.84
CA ILE A 71 -3.81 2.81 0.22
C ILE A 71 -4.39 4.01 0.95
N SER A 72 -4.81 3.77 2.19
CA SER A 72 -5.28 4.82 3.08
C SER A 72 -4.10 5.67 3.56
N LYS A 73 -4.38 6.92 3.94
CA LYS A 73 -3.36 7.83 4.50
C LYS A 73 -2.74 7.32 5.81
N LEU A 74 -3.33 6.31 6.44
CA LEU A 74 -2.90 5.76 7.73
C LEU A 74 -1.83 4.66 7.59
N ARG A 75 -1.52 4.22 6.36
CA ARG A 75 -0.49 3.20 6.16
C ARG A 75 0.88 3.75 6.52
N THR A 76 1.47 3.16 7.55
CA THR A 76 2.84 3.41 7.99
C THR A 76 3.77 2.31 7.46
N SER A 77 5.08 2.56 7.48
CA SER A 77 6.11 1.56 7.12
C SER A 77 5.99 0.25 7.91
N LEU A 78 5.45 0.30 9.13
CA LEU A 78 5.12 -0.88 9.93
C LEU A 78 4.10 -1.81 9.23
N HIS A 79 3.11 -1.23 8.54
CA HIS A 79 2.11 -1.99 7.77
C HIS A 79 2.76 -2.64 6.54
N GLU A 80 3.70 -1.97 5.88
CA GLU A 80 4.43 -2.54 4.76
C GLU A 80 5.29 -3.73 5.18
N ASN A 81 6.02 -3.60 6.30
CA ASN A 81 6.85 -4.68 6.82
C ASN A 81 6.01 -5.90 7.23
N THR A 82 4.86 -5.67 7.87
CA THR A 82 3.94 -6.76 8.28
C THR A 82 3.27 -7.43 7.08
N GLU A 83 2.93 -6.68 6.03
CA GLU A 83 2.39 -7.26 4.79
C GLU A 83 3.44 -8.04 4.01
N LYS A 84 4.69 -7.55 3.92
CA LYS A 84 5.79 -8.29 3.31
C LYS A 84 6.04 -9.62 4.02
N LEU A 85 6.10 -9.61 5.36
CA LEU A 85 6.21 -10.82 6.18
C LEU A 85 5.05 -11.77 5.95
N ARG A 86 3.81 -11.26 5.91
CA ARG A 86 2.63 -12.06 5.60
C ARG A 86 2.75 -12.71 4.21
N MET A 87 3.21 -11.99 3.20
CA MET A 87 3.37 -12.51 1.84
C MET A 87 4.42 -13.62 1.74
N VAL A 88 5.56 -13.49 2.44
CA VAL A 88 6.58 -14.54 2.50
C VAL A 88 6.00 -15.82 3.10
N TRP A 89 5.32 -15.70 4.24
CA TRP A 89 4.69 -16.83 4.90
C TRP A 89 3.58 -17.48 4.07
N VAL A 90 2.72 -16.67 3.44
CA VAL A 90 1.68 -17.14 2.51
C VAL A 90 2.30 -17.91 1.34
N THR A 91 3.40 -17.42 0.78
CA THR A 91 4.08 -18.06 -0.35
C THR A 91 4.69 -19.40 0.08
N GLU A 92 5.31 -19.44 1.27
CA GLU A 92 5.85 -20.66 1.85
C GLU A 92 4.77 -21.71 2.11
N LYS A 93 3.61 -21.28 2.63
CA LYS A 93 2.46 -22.15 2.87
C LYS A 93 1.84 -22.69 1.58
N GLN A 94 1.73 -21.85 0.55
CA GLN A 94 1.29 -22.30 -0.78
C GLN A 94 2.27 -23.32 -1.39
N LEU A 95 3.57 -23.13 -1.21
CA LEU A 95 4.59 -24.06 -1.69
C LEU A 95 4.50 -25.43 -1.00
N GLN A 96 4.12 -25.45 0.28
CA GLN A 96 3.88 -26.66 1.06
C GLN A 96 2.55 -27.36 0.68
N GLY A 97 1.74 -26.78 -0.21
CA GLY A 97 0.43 -27.31 -0.59
C GLY A 97 -0.67 -27.08 0.45
N ASP A 98 -0.41 -26.25 1.48
CA ASP A 98 -1.38 -25.94 2.53
C ASP A 98 -2.51 -25.03 1.99
N THR A 99 -3.74 -25.34 2.37
CA THR A 99 -4.91 -24.49 2.05
C THR A 99 -4.98 -23.33 3.04
N LEU A 100 -4.71 -22.13 2.55
CA LEU A 100 -4.77 -20.91 3.36
C LEU A 100 -6.22 -20.50 3.65
N THR A 101 -6.70 -20.81 4.85
CA THR A 101 -7.99 -20.34 5.38
C THR A 101 -7.81 -19.08 6.22
N GLN A 102 -8.86 -18.27 6.38
CA GLN A 102 -8.85 -17.07 7.24
C GLN A 102 -8.37 -17.41 8.66
N THR A 103 -8.75 -18.57 9.18
CA THR A 103 -8.33 -19.08 10.49
C THR A 103 -6.82 -19.32 10.58
N SER A 104 -6.19 -19.86 9.53
CA SER A 104 -4.74 -20.04 9.48
C SER A 104 -4.00 -18.70 9.50
N LEU A 105 -4.58 -17.69 8.84
CA LEU A 105 -4.06 -16.33 8.83
C LEU A 105 -4.16 -15.71 10.23
N ASP A 106 -5.33 -15.79 10.88
CA ASP A 106 -5.55 -15.22 12.21
C ASP A 106 -4.64 -15.85 13.28
N MET A 107 -4.43 -17.17 13.22
CA MET A 107 -3.48 -17.87 14.09
C MET A 107 -2.04 -17.35 13.92
N PHE A 108 -1.64 -16.99 12.70
CA PHE A 108 -0.32 -16.40 12.44
C PHE A 108 -0.18 -15.02 13.11
N PHE A 109 -1.24 -14.20 13.12
CA PHE A 109 -1.22 -12.90 13.80
C PHE A 109 -1.18 -13.02 15.32
N SER A 110 -1.89 -13.99 15.89
CA SER A 110 -1.87 -14.28 17.33
C SER A 110 -0.57 -14.91 17.82
N LYS A 111 0.22 -15.57 16.95
CA LYS A 111 1.47 -16.25 17.33
C LYS A 111 2.74 -15.41 17.20
N ARG A 112 2.68 -14.12 16.80
CA ARG A 112 3.90 -13.29 16.73
C ARG A 112 4.58 -13.20 18.10
N PRO A 113 5.79 -13.75 18.27
CA PRO A 113 6.60 -13.45 19.44
C PRO A 113 7.16 -12.04 19.25
N THR A 114 6.88 -11.12 20.16
CA THR A 114 7.70 -9.93 20.32
C THR A 114 9.10 -10.38 20.74
N ASP A 115 10.10 -9.99 19.95
CA ASP A 115 11.55 -10.15 20.19
C ASP A 115 12.12 -11.59 20.18
N GLU A 116 12.53 -12.06 19.01
CA GLU A 116 13.43 -13.22 18.85
C GLU A 116 14.92 -12.88 19.05
N ARG A 117 15.25 -11.90 19.90
CA ARG A 117 16.64 -11.61 20.28
C ARG A 117 17.10 -12.36 21.54
N GLU A 118 16.20 -13.02 22.28
CA GLU A 118 16.56 -13.76 23.51
C GLU A 118 16.86 -15.27 23.30
N LYS A 119 16.45 -15.89 22.19
CA LYS A 119 16.66 -17.34 21.99
C LYS A 119 18.08 -17.74 21.61
N ASN A 120 18.94 -16.79 21.22
CA ASN A 120 20.34 -17.07 20.87
C ASN A 120 21.33 -16.86 22.03
N VAL A 121 20.90 -16.31 23.17
CA VAL A 121 21.74 -16.25 24.38
C VAL A 121 21.68 -17.58 25.15
N ALA A 122 20.51 -18.25 25.17
CA ALA A 122 20.34 -19.53 25.87
C ALA A 122 21.08 -20.72 25.21
N LYS A 123 21.48 -20.61 23.94
CA LYS A 123 22.26 -21.66 23.25
C LYS A 123 23.78 -21.53 23.42
N LYS A 124 24.29 -20.41 23.95
CA LYS A 124 25.74 -20.22 24.15
C LYS A 124 26.23 -20.57 25.56
N ALA A 125 25.32 -20.83 26.51
CA ALA A 125 25.67 -21.25 27.86
C ALA A 125 25.68 -22.79 28.06
N LYS A 126 25.56 -23.58 26.99
CA LYS A 126 25.41 -25.05 27.07
C LYS A 126 26.39 -25.81 26.18
N THR A 127 27.58 -25.26 26.00
CA THR A 127 28.69 -25.93 25.28
C THR A 127 30.04 -25.61 25.94
N SER A 128 30.10 -25.70 27.27
CA SER A 128 31.37 -25.66 28.01
C SER A 128 31.43 -26.63 29.20
N GLU A 129 30.62 -27.68 29.17
CA GLU A 129 30.85 -28.88 29.98
C GLU A 129 30.86 -30.04 28.99
N ASP A 130 31.84 -30.93 29.12
CA ASP A 130 32.23 -32.02 28.20
C ASP A 130 33.04 -31.58 26.95
N ILE A 131 34.32 -31.22 27.15
CA ILE A 131 35.51 -32.08 26.93
C ILE A 131 36.66 -31.58 27.82
#